data_AF-W4RR46-F1
#
_entry.id   AF-W4RR46-F1
#
_cell.length_a   1.000
_cell.length_b   1.000
_cell.length_c   1.000
_cell.angle_alpha   90.00
_cell.angle_beta   90.00
_cell.angle_gamma   90.00
#
_symmetry.space_group_name_H-M   'P 1'
#
loop_
_entity.id
_entity.type
_entity.pdbx_description
1 polymer ?
#
loop_
_entity_poly.entity_id
_entity_poly.type
_entity_poly.pdbx_seq_one_letter_code
_entity_poly.pdbx_strand_id
1 'polypeptide(L)' 'MGIFTSVVFLISVAFFVGAVHHFLALKKPGMYPPKALLRKRAGTLAGGGAIFLLIGIIFSTFQ' A
#
# COMPACT_ATOMS: atom_id res chain seq x y z
N MET A 1 11.97 -18.06 -10.51
CA MET A 1 10.92 -17.03 -10.62
C MET A 1 10.14 -16.81 -9.31
N GLY A 2 9.90 -17.85 -8.49
CA GLY A 2 9.11 -17.73 -7.24
C GLY A 2 9.63 -16.77 -6.15
N ILE A 3 10.94 -16.57 -6.00
CA ILE A 3 11.48 -15.60 -5.03
C ILE A 3 11.16 -14.16 -5.41
N PHE A 4 11.22 -13.83 -6.70
CA PHE A 4 10.97 -12.48 -7.19
C PHE A 4 9.50 -12.10 -6.97
N THR A 5 8.56 -12.97 -7.36
CA THR A 5 7.13 -12.74 -7.15
C THR A 5 6.80 -12.64 -5.65
N SER A 6 7.38 -13.48 -4.81
CA SER A 6 7.22 -13.39 -3.34
C SER A 6 7.67 -12.04 -2.78
N VAL A 7 8.81 -11.51 -3.24
CA VAL A 7 9.30 -10.20 -2.81
C VAL A 7 8.36 -9.08 -3.28
N VAL A 8 7.86 -9.14 -4.51
CA VAL A 8 6.89 -8.17 -5.04
C VAL A 8 5.60 -8.17 -4.20
N PHE A 9 5.09 -9.34 -3.82
CA PHE A 9 3.92 -9.44 -2.95
C PHE A 9 4.20 -8.90 -1.54
N LEU A 10 5.37 -9.18 -0.96
CA LEU A 10 5.77 -8.63 0.33
C LEU A 10 5.82 -7.09 0.32
N ILE A 11 6.36 -6.49 -0.74
CA ILE A 11 6.39 -5.04 -0.92
C ILE A 11 4.98 -4.48 -1.04
N SER A 12 4.10 -5.13 -1.79
CA SER A 12 2.68 -4.74 -1.89
C SER A 12 1.99 -4.74 -0.52
N VAL A 13 2.18 -5.79 0.28
CA VAL A 13 1.63 -5.88 1.64
C VAL A 13 2.15 -4.75 2.52
N ALA A 14 3.46 -4.45 2.48
CA ALA A 14 4.03 -3.34 3.24
C ALA A 14 3.40 -1.98 2.89
N PHE A 15 3.11 -1.74 1.60
CA PHE A 15 2.40 -0.54 1.14
C PHE A 15 0.98 -0.47 1.69
N PHE A 16 0.24 -1.59 1.69
CA PHE A 16 -1.10 -1.65 2.28
C PHE A 16 -1.08 -1.42 3.80
N VAL A 17 -0.11 -1.99 4.52
CA VAL A 17 0.06 -1.74 5.96
C VAL A 17 0.30 -0.25 6.23
N GLY A 18 1.16 0.40 5.44
CA GLY A 18 1.37 1.84 5.53
C GLY A 18 0.10 2.66 5.23
N ALA A 19 -0.67 2.25 4.21
CA ALA A 19 -1.95 2.87 3.88
C ALA A 19 -2.97 2.76 5.03
N VAL A 20 -3.10 1.57 5.63
CA VAL A 20 -3.99 1.32 6.77
C VAL A 20 -3.55 2.14 7.98
N HIS A 21 -2.25 2.22 8.27
CA HIS A 21 -1.74 3.05 9.36
C HIS A 21 -2.15 4.53 9.20
N HIS A 22 -1.96 5.09 8.00
CA HIS A 22 -2.39 6.47 7.73
C HIS A 22 -3.91 6.63 7.73
N PHE A 23 -4.65 5.61 7.31
CA PHE A 23 -6.11 5.61 7.36
C PHE A 23 -6.66 5.59 8.79
N LEU A 24 -6.05 4.79 9.68
CA LEU A 24 -6.39 4.78 11.11
C LEU A 24 -6.03 6.11 11.77
N ALA A 25 -4.92 6.73 11.37
CA ALA A 25 -4.55 8.06 11.85
C ALA A 25 -5.56 9.16 11.46
N LEU A 26 -6.30 9.01 10.33
CA LEU A 26 -7.37 9.95 9.95
C LEU A 26 -8.56 9.96 10.91
N LYS A 27 -8.81 8.84 11.60
CA LYS A 27 -9.95 8.71 12.53
C LYS A 27 -9.70 9.42 13.87
N LYS A 28 -8.46 9.82 14.16
CA LYS A 28 -8.12 10.52 15.40
C LYS A 28 -8.56 12.00 15.34
N PRO A 29 -9.37 12.49 16.30
CA PRO A 29 -9.80 13.89 16.34
C PRO A 29 -8.65 14.82 16.77
N GLY A 30 -8.70 16.08 16.33
CA GLY A 30 -7.78 17.14 16.78
C GLY A 30 -6.31 16.97 16.40
N MET A 31 -5.95 16.04 15.52
CA MET A 31 -4.54 15.72 15.24
C MET A 31 -3.94 16.59 14.12
N TYR A 32 -2.73 17.09 14.34
CA TYR A 32 -1.77 17.44 13.29
C TYR A 32 -0.95 16.19 12.95
N PRO A 33 -0.69 15.86 11.66
CA PRO A 33 -0.86 16.68 10.46
C PRO A 33 -2.30 16.73 9.92
N PRO A 34 -2.61 17.67 9.00
CA PRO A 34 -3.95 17.84 8.43
C PRO A 34 -4.51 16.55 7.84
N LYS A 35 -5.80 16.29 8.05
CA LYS A 35 -6.51 15.11 7.51
C LYS A 35 -6.35 14.97 5.99
N ALA A 36 -6.30 16.09 5.26
CA ALA A 36 -6.07 16.08 3.82
C ALA A 36 -4.70 15.47 3.45
N LEU A 37 -3.65 15.78 4.21
CA LEU A 37 -2.30 15.25 3.97
C LEU A 37 -2.22 13.76 4.26
N LEU A 38 -2.78 13.32 5.39
CA LEU A 38 -2.88 11.90 5.76
C LEU A 38 -3.66 11.10 4.71
N ARG A 39 -4.74 11.65 4.17
CA ARG A 39 -5.54 11.01 3.12
C ARG A 39 -4.77 10.91 1.80
N LYS A 40 -4.02 11.95 1.44
CA LYS A 40 -3.14 11.91 0.25
C LYS A 40 -2.08 10.81 0.38
N ARG A 41 -1.42 10.73 1.54
CA ARG A 41 -0.41 9.67 1.84
C ARG A 41 -1.01 8.27 1.84
N ALA A 42 -2.16 8.08 2.48
CA ALA A 42 -2.89 6.81 2.46
C ALA A 42 -3.28 6.42 1.03
N GLY A 43 -3.76 7.38 0.23
CA GLY A 43 -4.10 7.16 -1.17
C GLY A 43 -2.89 6.80 -2.04
N THR A 44 -1.75 7.47 -1.88
CA THR A 44 -0.52 7.14 -2.62
C THR A 44 0.01 5.77 -2.25
N LEU A 45 -0.03 5.39 -0.96
CA LEU A 45 0.40 4.07 -0.49
C LEU A 45 -0.55 2.97 -0.97
N ALA A 46 -1.87 3.19 -0.90
CA ALA A 46 -2.86 2.25 -1.41
C ALA A 46 -2.73 2.07 -2.93
N GLY A 47 -2.54 3.16 -3.67
CA GLY A 47 -2.33 3.13 -5.12
C GLY A 47 -1.04 2.39 -5.50
N GLY A 48 0.07 2.69 -4.84
CA GLY A 48 1.33 1.97 -5.04
C GLY A 48 1.22 0.47 -4.70
N GLY A 49 0.59 0.14 -3.58
CA GLY A 49 0.33 -1.25 -3.17
C GLY A 49 -0.51 -2.02 -4.19
N ALA A 50 -1.55 -1.39 -4.74
CA ALA A 50 -2.39 -1.96 -5.80
C ALA A 50 -1.61 -2.20 -7.10
N ILE A 51 -0.73 -1.28 -7.51
CA ILE A 51 0.12 -1.46 -8.69
C ILE A 51 1.06 -2.65 -8.49
N PHE A 52 1.76 -2.73 -7.35
CA PHE A 52 2.63 -3.86 -7.05
C PHE A 52 1.88 -5.19 -6.96
N LEU A 53 0.64 -5.17 -6.43
CA LEU A 53 -0.22 -6.35 -6.39
C LEU A 53 -0.58 -6.84 -7.79
N LEU A 54 -0.99 -5.93 -8.68
CA LEU A 54 -1.30 -6.25 -10.07
C LEU A 54 -0.09 -6.81 -10.82
N ILE A 55 1.08 -6.19 -10.64
CA ILE A 55 2.34 -6.68 -11.22
C ILE A 55 2.65 -8.09 -10.70
N GLY A 56 2.53 -8.33 -9.40
CA GLY A 56 2.73 -9.65 -8.80
C GLY A 56 1.79 -10.71 -9.38
N ILE A 57 0.50 -10.37 -9.56
CA ILE A 57 -0.49 -11.27 -10.18
C ILE A 57 -0.11 -11.59 -11.62
N ILE A 58 0.18 -10.58 -12.45
CA ILE A 58 0.53 -10.76 -13.86
C ILE A 58 1.75 -11.68 -13.96
N PHE A 59 2.82 -11.40 -13.21
CA PHE A 59 4.01 -12.24 -13.22
C PHE A 59 3.73 -13.66 -12.71
N SER A 60 2.85 -13.82 -11.72
CA SER A 60 2.46 -15.15 -11.24
C SER A 60 1.62 -15.93 -12.24
N THR A 61 0.87 -15.28 -13.13
CA THR A 61 0.04 -15.95 -14.14
C THR A 61 0.81 -16.42 -15.37
N PHE A 62 1.94 -15.78 -15.67
CA PHE A 62 2.80 -16.10 -16.83
C PHE A 62 4.06 -16.89 -16.46
N GLN A 63 4.21 -17.25 -15.18
CA GLN A 63 5.28 -18.10 -14.65
C GLN A 63 4.86 -19.56 -14.68
#